data_AF-J9QYP4-F1
#
_entry.id   AF-J9QYP4-F1
#
_cell.length_a   1.000
_cell.length_b   1.000
_cell.length_c   1.000
_cell.angle_alpha   90.00
_cell.angle_beta   90.00
_cell.angle_gamma   90.00
#
_symmetry.space_group_name_H-M   'P 1'
#
loop_
_entity.id
_entity.type
_entity.pdbx_description
1 polymer ?
#
loop_
_entity_poly.entity_id
_entity_poly.type
_entity_poly.pdbx_seq_one_letter_code
_entity_poly.pdbx_strand_id
1 'polypeptide(L)'
;MRPEFINRIDEVVLFQPLNKKEIGKIIQYLLRGFNKMLEKKNIILTSTEDALNYIREKGYDPSFGARPLKRLLQQEVLNQLSKEILAGNVNDGDRIILDYFKESGLVFRQAE
;
A
#
# COMPACT_ATOMS: atom_id res chain seq x y z
N MET A 1 -3.91 35.11 12.94
CA MET A 1 -4.79 35.04 11.75
C MET A 1 -5.63 36.30 11.72
N ARG A 2 -5.90 36.88 10.54
CA ARG A 2 -6.68 38.12 10.46
C ARG A 2 -8.16 37.83 10.76
N PRO A 3 -8.85 38.63 11.61
CA PRO A 3 -10.23 38.37 12.01
C PRO A 3 -11.20 38.30 10.81
N GLU A 4 -10.96 39.08 9.75
CA GLU A 4 -11.85 39.11 8.58
C GLU A 4 -11.84 37.77 7.81
N PHE A 5 -10.76 37.00 7.91
CA PHE A 5 -10.64 35.70 7.26
C PHE A 5 -11.43 34.61 7.99
N ILE A 6 -11.41 34.62 9.32
CA ILE A 6 -12.16 33.66 10.15
C ILE A 6 -13.66 33.86 9.97
N ASN A 7 -14.11 35.10 9.83
CA ASN A 7 -15.51 35.44 9.61
C ASN A 7 -16.05 35.04 8.22
N ARG A 8 -15.22 34.48 7.34
CA ARG A 8 -15.60 33.91 6.02
C ARG A 8 -15.56 32.38 5.97
N ILE A 9 -15.33 31.71 7.10
CA ILE A 9 -15.30 30.25 7.19
C ILE A 9 -16.61 29.80 7.86
N ASP A 10 -17.44 29.06 7.13
CA ASP A 10 -18.70 28.52 7.66
C ASP A 10 -18.47 27.40 8.68
N GLU A 11 -17.46 26.54 8.44
CA GLU A 11 -17.12 25.43 9.32
C GLU A 11 -15.61 25.12 9.30
N VAL A 12 -15.08 24.73 10.46
CA VAL A 12 -13.71 24.23 10.61
C VAL A 12 -13.77 22.72 10.88
N VAL A 13 -13.30 21.91 9.92
CA VAL A 13 -13.24 20.44 10.07
C VAL A 13 -11.90 20.03 10.66
N LEU A 14 -11.93 19.40 11.84
CA LEU A 14 -10.75 18.84 12.48
C LEU A 14 -10.55 17.38 12.07
N PHE A 15 -9.40 17.07 11.48
CA PHE A 15 -9.04 15.69 11.13
C PHE A 15 -8.34 15.00 12.29
N GLN A 16 -8.82 13.82 12.66
CA GLN A 16 -8.17 12.96 13.65
C GLN A 16 -6.97 12.22 13.01
N PRO A 17 -5.90 11.95 13.79
CA PRO A 17 -4.79 11.13 13.31
C PRO A 17 -5.26 9.70 13.03
N LEU A 18 -4.65 9.08 12.01
CA LEU A 18 -4.99 7.73 11.60
C LEU A 18 -4.55 6.70 12.64
N ASN A 19 -5.44 5.77 12.99
CA ASN A 19 -5.08 4.62 13.82
C ASN A 19 -4.57 3.43 12.97
N LYS A 20 -3.95 2.45 13.64
CA LYS A 20 -3.39 1.25 12.97
C LYS A 20 -4.40 0.50 12.09
N LYS A 21 -5.68 0.46 12.48
CA LYS A 21 -6.73 -0.23 11.72
C LYS A 21 -7.06 0.52 10.43
N GLU A 22 -7.14 1.85 10.48
CA GLU A 22 -7.38 2.70 9.31
C GLU A 22 -6.24 2.63 8.32
N ILE A 23 -4.99 2.59 8.80
CA ILE A 23 -3.81 2.41 7.94
C ILE A 23 -3.89 1.07 7.20
N GLY A 24 -4.28 -0.01 7.88
CA GLY A 24 -4.51 -1.30 7.24
C GLY A 24 -5.54 -1.23 6.10
N LYS A 25 -6.66 -0.51 6.31
CA LYS A 25 -7.67 -0.28 5.26
C LYS A 25 -7.12 0.53 4.08
N ILE A 26 -6.28 1.53 4.35
CA ILE A 26 -5.62 2.32 3.30
C ILE A 26 -4.67 1.44 2.48
N ILE A 27 -3.87 0.57 3.12
CA ILE A 27 -2.99 -0.37 2.42
C ILE A 27 -3.81 -1.30 1.52
N GLN A 28 -4.88 -1.91 2.03
CA GLN A 28 -5.77 -2.75 1.23
C GLN A 28 -6.41 -1.99 0.06
N TYR A 29 -6.79 -0.73 0.26
CA TYR A 29 -7.28 0.12 -0.82
C TYR A 29 -6.23 0.34 -1.93
N LEU A 30 -4.98 0.63 -1.54
CA LEU A 30 -3.88 0.82 -2.48
C LEU A 30 -3.54 -0.47 -3.25
N LEU A 31 -3.50 -1.62 -2.55
CA LEU A 31 -3.28 -2.93 -3.18
C LEU A 31 -4.39 -3.29 -4.16
N ARG A 32 -5.65 -2.96 -3.86
CA ARG A 32 -6.75 -3.11 -4.83
C ARG A 32 -6.53 -2.27 -6.10
N GLY A 33 -5.96 -1.07 -5.96
CA GLY A 33 -5.55 -0.26 -7.10
C GLY A 33 -4.51 -0.96 -7.98
N PHE A 34 -3.55 -1.67 -7.38
CA PHE A 34 -2.57 -2.46 -8.12
C PHE A 34 -3.23 -3.67 -8.80
N ASN A 35 -4.13 -4.38 -8.12
CA ASN A 35 -4.87 -5.48 -8.73
C ASN A 35 -5.65 -5.05 -9.98
N LYS A 36 -6.31 -3.88 -9.96
CA LYS A 36 -6.98 -3.34 -11.17
C LYS A 36 -6.03 -3.13 -12.36
N MET A 37 -4.76 -2.82 -12.09
CA MET A 37 -3.76 -2.71 -13.16
C MET A 37 -3.33 -4.08 -13.67
N LEU A 38 -3.19 -5.05 -12.77
CA LEU A 38 -2.79 -6.43 -13.05
C LEU A 38 -3.89 -7.26 -13.74
N GLU A 39 -5.16 -6.89 -13.58
CA GLU A 39 -6.31 -7.52 -14.25
C GLU A 39 -6.13 -7.59 -15.77
N LYS A 40 -5.46 -6.61 -16.39
CA LYS A 40 -5.17 -6.63 -17.85
C LYS A 40 -4.31 -7.83 -18.28
N LYS A 41 -3.57 -8.41 -17.34
CA LYS A 41 -2.71 -9.59 -17.51
C LYS A 41 -3.27 -10.82 -16.80
N ASN A 42 -4.52 -10.76 -16.30
CA ASN A 42 -5.14 -11.80 -15.48
C ASN A 42 -4.32 -12.19 -14.23
N ILE A 43 -3.43 -11.32 -13.74
CA ILE A 43 -2.64 -11.57 -12.54
C ILE A 43 -3.44 -11.16 -11.31
N ILE A 44 -3.47 -12.00 -10.28
CA ILE A 44 -4.12 -11.72 -8.99
C ILE A 44 -3.06 -11.62 -7.91
N LEU A 45 -2.96 -10.46 -7.25
CA LEU A 45 -2.09 -10.24 -6.09
C LEU A 45 -2.89 -10.28 -4.80
N THR A 46 -2.55 -11.21 -3.92
CA THR A 46 -3.00 -11.23 -2.52
C THR A 46 -1.84 -10.91 -1.57
N SER A 47 -2.11 -10.71 -0.28
CA SER A 47 -1.08 -10.33 0.70
C SER A 47 -1.29 -11.07 2.00
N THR A 48 -0.21 -11.54 2.61
CA THR A 48 -0.23 -12.12 3.97
C THR A 48 -0.35 -11.02 5.02
N GLU A 49 -0.73 -11.42 6.25
CA GLU A 49 -0.78 -10.49 7.37
C GLU A 49 0.61 -9.93 7.72
N ASP A 50 1.67 -10.74 7.58
CA ASP A 50 3.06 -10.33 7.83
C ASP A 50 3.52 -9.24 6.86
N ALA A 51 3.22 -9.37 5.56
CA ALA A 51 3.47 -8.31 4.59
C ALA A 51 2.72 -7.01 4.95
N LEU A 52 1.46 -7.13 5.35
CA LEU A 52 0.66 -5.97 5.78
C LEU A 52 1.19 -5.34 7.07
N ASN A 53 1.72 -6.12 8.00
CA ASN A 53 2.34 -5.63 9.24
C ASN A 53 3.63 -4.86 8.91
N TYR A 54 4.51 -5.44 8.08
CA TYR A 54 5.74 -4.78 7.66
C TYR A 54 5.47 -3.42 6.97
N ILE A 55 4.52 -3.39 6.04
CA ILE A 55 4.17 -2.16 5.32
C ILE A 55 3.57 -1.11 6.27
N ARG A 56 2.77 -1.53 7.26
CA ARG A 56 2.23 -0.63 8.29
C ARG A 56 3.33 0.00 9.13
N GLU A 57 4.28 -0.79 9.59
CA GLU A 57 5.37 -0.31 10.45
C GLU A 57 6.32 0.62 9.69
N LYS A 58 6.66 0.29 8.45
CA LYS A 58 7.60 1.09 7.64
C LYS A 58 6.94 2.31 6.97
N GLY A 59 5.64 2.25 6.68
CA GLY A 59 4.92 3.25 5.90
C GLY A 59 4.14 4.28 6.74
N TYR A 60 4.11 4.12 8.07
CA TYR A 60 3.41 5.02 8.97
C TYR A 60 4.38 5.76 9.90
N ASP A 61 4.30 7.08 9.85
CA ASP A 61 4.94 7.97 10.83
C ASP A 61 3.84 8.87 11.42
N PRO A 62 3.66 8.95 12.75
CA PRO A 62 2.67 9.82 13.37
C PRO A 62 2.77 11.30 12.96
N SER A 63 3.97 11.79 12.65
CA SER A 63 4.25 13.17 12.24
C SER A 63 3.88 13.42 10.77
N PHE A 64 4.00 12.40 9.92
CA PHE A 64 3.74 12.50 8.47
C PHE A 64 2.46 11.78 8.02
N GLY A 65 1.77 11.09 8.92
CA GLY A 65 0.63 10.23 8.64
C GLY A 65 0.95 9.11 7.65
N ALA A 66 -0.06 8.69 6.89
CA ALA A 66 0.09 7.67 5.84
C ALA A 66 0.65 8.21 4.51
N ARG A 67 1.19 9.44 4.48
CA ARG A 67 1.74 10.04 3.24
C ARG A 67 2.87 9.21 2.61
N PRO A 68 3.83 8.66 3.38
CA PRO A 68 4.92 7.84 2.81
C PRO A 68 4.43 6.50 2.25
N LEU A 69 3.28 6.01 2.73
CA LEU A 69 2.76 4.66 2.46
C LEU A 69 2.59 4.36 0.97
N LYS A 70 2.02 5.30 0.21
CA LYS A 70 1.82 5.13 -1.24
C LYS A 70 3.15 4.96 -1.96
N ARG A 71 4.15 5.78 -1.60
CA ARG A 71 5.49 5.72 -2.19
C ARG A 71 6.19 4.42 -1.82
N LEU A 72 6.08 3.98 -0.57
CA LEU A 72 6.64 2.73 -0.09
C LEU A 72 6.08 1.54 -0.90
N LEU A 73 4.75 1.43 -1.00
CA LEU A 73 4.08 0.38 -1.76
C LEU A 73 4.48 0.39 -3.25
N GLN A 74 4.62 1.56 -3.85
CA GLN A 74 5.06 1.65 -5.24
C GLN A 74 6.50 1.13 -5.43
N GLN A 75 7.42 1.48 -4.53
CA GLN A 75 8.82 1.09 -4.63
C GLN A 75 9.07 -0.38 -4.26
N GLU A 76 8.48 -0.84 -3.16
CA GLU A 76 8.75 -2.18 -2.61
C GLU A 76 7.87 -3.26 -3.24
N VAL A 77 6.65 -2.91 -3.68
CA VAL A 77 5.71 -3.89 -4.24
C VAL A 77 5.64 -3.76 -5.75
N LEU A 78 5.17 -2.62 -6.28
CA LEU A 78 4.88 -2.52 -7.72
C LEU A 78 6.14 -2.61 -8.59
N ASN A 79 7.22 -1.91 -8.20
CA ASN A 79 8.47 -1.94 -8.95
C ASN A 79 9.13 -3.33 -8.88
N GLN A 80 9.09 -3.99 -7.72
CA GLN A 80 9.65 -5.32 -7.57
C GLN A 80 8.85 -6.35 -8.38
N LEU A 81 7.52 -6.31 -8.31
CA LEU A 81 6.64 -7.14 -9.15
C LEU A 81 6.92 -6.93 -10.64
N SER A 82 7.15 -5.69 -11.06
CA SER A 82 7.51 -5.40 -12.47
C SER A 82 8.80 -6.11 -12.89
N LYS A 83 9.80 -6.20 -11.99
CA LYS A 83 11.03 -6.95 -12.26
C LYS A 83 10.77 -8.45 -12.34
N GLU A 84 9.95 -9.01 -11.46
CA GLU A 84 9.60 -10.44 -11.48
C GLU A 84 8.87 -10.84 -12.77
N ILE A 85 7.97 -9.99 -13.26
CA ILE A 85 7.28 -10.18 -14.54
C ILE A 85 8.30 -10.15 -15.70
N LEU A 86 9.22 -9.18 -15.70
CA LEU A 86 10.26 -9.08 -16.74
C LEU A 86 11.26 -10.24 -16.69
N ALA A 87 11.51 -10.80 -15.52
CA ALA A 87 12.36 -11.97 -15.33
C ALA A 87 11.67 -13.30 -15.71
N GLY A 88 10.34 -13.29 -15.92
CA GLY A 88 9.54 -14.49 -16.21
C GLY A 88 9.16 -15.32 -14.98
N ASN A 89 9.42 -14.82 -13.77
CA ASN A 89 9.06 -15.48 -12.51
C ASN A 89 7.57 -15.36 -12.19
N VAL A 90 6.92 -14.32 -12.73
CA VAL A 90 5.47 -14.11 -12.67
C VAL A 90 4.95 -13.96 -14.09
N ASN A 91 3.99 -14.79 -14.46
CA ASN A 91 3.42 -14.86 -15.79
C ASN A 91 1.96 -14.38 -15.80
N ASP A 92 1.46 -14.10 -16.99
CA ASP A 92 0.07 -13.70 -17.19
C ASP A 92 -0.86 -14.85 -16.74
N GLY A 93 -1.88 -14.53 -15.94
CA GLY A 93 -2.79 -15.51 -15.33
C GLY A 93 -2.40 -15.98 -13.93
N ASP A 94 -1.19 -15.65 -13.45
CA ASP A 94 -0.71 -16.12 -12.16
C ASP A 94 -1.49 -15.53 -10.98
N ARG A 95 -1.62 -16.34 -9.93
CA ARG A 95 -2.09 -15.91 -8.63
C ARG A 95 -0.88 -15.85 -7.72
N ILE A 96 -0.54 -14.67 -7.24
CA ILE A 96 0.63 -14.44 -6.41
C ILE A 96 0.26 -13.91 -5.03
N ILE A 97 1.08 -14.26 -4.05
CA ILE A 97 0.95 -13.85 -2.65
C ILE A 97 2.17 -12.98 -2.32
N LEU A 98 1.92 -11.73 -1.93
CA LEU A 98 2.92 -10.87 -1.30
C LEU A 98 3.11 -11.33 0.15
N ASP A 99 4.33 -11.72 0.48
CA ASP A 99 4.71 -12.15 1.83
C ASP A 99 5.92 -11.38 2.34
N TYR A 100 6.17 -11.46 3.64
CA TYR A 100 7.33 -10.83 4.28
C TYR A 100 8.07 -11.83 5.16
N PHE A 101 9.38 -11.95 4.91
CA PHE A 101 10.30 -12.71 5.75
C PHE A 101 11.37 -11.78 6.28
N LYS A 102 11.71 -11.88 7.57
CA LYS A 102 12.71 -10.99 8.20
C LYS A 102 14.07 -11.01 7.50
N GLU A 103 14.47 -12.15 6.94
CA GLU A 103 15.76 -12.35 6.28
C GLU A 103 15.76 -11.86 4.83
N SER A 104 14.65 -12.02 4.11
CA SER A 104 14.57 -11.77 2.65
C SER A 104 13.80 -10.50 2.28
N GLY A 105 13.08 -9.89 3.23
CA GLY A 105 12.21 -8.76 2.97
C GLY A 105 10.87 -9.17 2.35
N LEU A 106 10.29 -8.27 1.56
CA LEU A 106 9.05 -8.53 0.82
C LEU A 106 9.35 -9.40 -0.40
N VAL A 107 8.59 -10.49 -0.56
CA VAL A 107 8.74 -11.45 -1.64
C VAL A 107 7.39 -11.81 -2.26
N PHE A 108 7.43 -12.26 -3.51
CA PHE A 108 6.26 -12.79 -4.22
C PHE A 108 6.36 -14.31 -4.27
N ARG A 109 5.28 -14.99 -3.87
CA ARG A 109 5.15 -16.44 -3.98
C ARG A 109 3.98 -16.78 -4.88
N GLN A 110 4.06 -17.90 -5.59
CA GLN A 110 2.90 -18.44 -6.30
C GLN A 110 1.87 -18.92 -5.26
N ALA A 111 0.59 -18.62 -5.49
CA ALA A 111 -0.50 -19.21 -4.74
C ALA A 111 -0.72 -20.63 -5.25
N GLU A 112 -0.77 -21.60 -4.33
CA GLU A 112 -1.19 -22.97 -4.64
C GLU A 112 -2.64 -23.02 -5.15
#